data_AF-A0A7W2XD05-F1
#
_entry.id   AF-A0A7W2XD05-F1
#
_cell.length_a   1.000
_cell.length_b   1.000
_cell.length_c   1.000
_cell.angle_alpha   90.00
_cell.angle_beta   90.00
_cell.angle_gamma   90.00
#
_symmetry.space_group_name_H-M   'P 1'
#
loop_
_entity.id
_entity.type
_entity.pdbx_description
1 polymer ?
#
loop_
_entity_poly.entity_id
_entity_poly.type
_entity_poly.pdbx_seq_one_letter_code
_entity_poly.pdbx_strand_id
1 'polypeptide(L)' 'MQDLFFETVAFRRIALVAKLMATAECSEDEKDVALAWLGEMTQELGQKLDKHEKKCPLIGGISGSGCGFQ' A
#
# COMPACT_ATOMS: atom_id res chain seq x y z
N MET A 1 5.97 -15.72 -4.53
CA MET A 1 4.72 -15.06 -4.13
C MET A 1 5.04 -14.32 -2.85
N GLN A 2 5.08 -12.99 -2.87
CA GLN A 2 5.26 -12.21 -1.64
C GLN A 2 3.97 -12.33 -0.82
N ASP A 3 4.11 -12.60 0.47
CA ASP A 3 2.95 -12.67 1.36
C ASP A 3 2.56 -11.25 1.79
N LEU A 4 1.45 -10.76 1.23
CA LEU A 4 0.86 -9.44 1.49
C LEU A 4 -0.27 -9.52 2.53
N PHE A 5 -0.19 -10.49 3.45
CA PHE A 5 -1.25 -10.73 4.43
C PHE A 5 -1.56 -9.47 5.25
N PHE A 6 -0.54 -8.79 5.77
CA PHE A 6 -0.73 -7.60 6.60
C PHE A 6 -1.26 -6.41 5.81
N GLU A 7 -0.79 -6.22 4.58
CA GLU A 7 -1.27 -5.20 3.65
C GLU A 7 -2.74 -5.44 3.29
N THR A 8 -3.11 -6.71 3.07
CA THR A 8 -4.49 -7.11 2.79
C THR A 8 -5.40 -6.86 3.98
N VAL A 9 -4.95 -7.17 5.20
CA VAL A 9 -5.70 -6.88 6.43
C VAL A 9 -5.86 -5.37 6.63
N ALA A 10 -4.80 -4.59 6.42
CA ALA A 10 -4.84 -3.14 6.51
C ALA A 10 -5.83 -2.55 5.49
N PHE A 11 -5.79 -3.02 4.24
CA PHE A 11 -6.72 -2.60 3.20
C PHE A 11 -8.18 -2.91 3.57
N ARG A 12 -8.45 -4.12 4.09
CA ARG A 12 -9.80 -4.50 4.55
C ARG A 12 -10.30 -3.61 5.69
N ARG A 13 -9.43 -3.22 6.62
CA ARG A 13 -9.78 -2.28 7.70
C ARG A 13 -10.12 -0.90 7.15
N ILE A 14 -9.33 -0.37 6.22
CA ILE A 14 -9.61 0.92 5.55
C ILE A 14 -10.97 0.85 4.85
N ALA A 15 -11.22 -0.21 4.07
CA ALA A 15 -12.48 -0.40 3.36
C ALA A 15 -13.69 -0.53 4.32
N LEU A 16 -13.50 -1.15 5.48
CA LEU A 16 -14.55 -1.25 6.49
C LEU A 16 -14.88 0.14 7.07
N VAL A 17 -13.88 0.92 7.45
CA VAL A 17 -14.06 2.29 7.97
C VAL A 17 -14.79 3.15 6.94
N ALA A 18 -14.36 3.12 5.68
CA ALA A 18 -15.00 3.89 4.61
C ALA A 18 -16.48 3.50 4.43
N LYS A 19 -16.81 2.21 4.51
CA LYS A 19 -18.20 1.74 4.46
C LYS A 19 -19.01 2.23 5.66
N LEU A 20 -18.44 2.15 6.86
CA LEU A 20 -19.11 2.63 8.08
C LEU A 20 -19.42 4.13 7.97
N MET A 21 -18.45 4.94 7.53
CA MET A 21 -18.65 6.37 7.29
C MET A 21 -19.75 6.65 6.26
N ALA A 22 -19.81 5.86 5.17
CA ALA A 22 -20.84 6.03 4.14
C ALA A 22 -22.25 5.68 4.64
N THR A 23 -22.36 4.81 5.64
CA THR A 23 -23.65 4.38 6.21
C THR A 23 -24.05 5.13 7.47
N ALA A 24 -23.11 5.76 8.16
CA ALA A 24 -23.36 6.49 9.39
C ALA A 24 -23.87 7.91 9.08
N GLU A 25 -24.78 8.39 9.93
CA GLU A 25 -25.13 9.81 9.95
C GLU A 25 -24.00 10.58 10.63
N CYS A 26 -23.01 11.01 9.84
CA CYS A 26 -21.93 11.88 10.28
C CYS A 26 -22.21 13.35 9.88
N SER A 27 -21.90 14.26 10.79
CA SER A 27 -21.76 15.69 10.51
C SER A 27 -20.63 15.97 9.52
N GLU A 28 -20.58 17.19 9.00
CA GLU A 28 -19.53 17.60 8.05
C GLU A 28 -18.13 17.55 8.69
N ASP A 29 -17.98 18.06 9.91
CA ASP A 29 -16.72 18.02 10.66
C ASP A 29 -16.24 16.57 10.91
N GLU A 30 -17.15 15.66 11.26
CA GLU A 30 -16.83 14.24 11.45
C GLU A 30 -16.37 13.58 10.15
N LYS A 31 -17.00 13.95 9.01
CA LYS A 31 -16.59 13.44 7.70
C LYS A 31 -15.21 13.93 7.32
N ASP A 32 -14.89 15.19 7.59
CA ASP A 32 -13.57 15.77 7.30
C ASP A 32 -12.46 15.10 8.10
N VAL A 33 -12.67 14.91 9.40
CA VAL A 33 -11.72 14.19 10.27
C VAL A 33 -11.53 12.75 9.79
N ALA A 34 -12.62 12.06 9.48
CA ALA A 34 -12.56 10.66 9.09
C ALA A 34 -11.98 10.48 7.67
N LEU A 35 -12.18 11.45 6.78
CA LEU A 35 -11.54 11.50 5.46
C LEU A 35 -10.03 11.72 5.57
N ALA A 36 -9.59 12.66 6.42
CA ALA A 36 -8.17 12.89 6.69
C ALA A 36 -7.51 11.61 7.22
N TRP A 37 -8.15 10.94 8.18
CA TRP A 37 -7.66 9.69 8.74
C TRP A 37 -7.61 8.53 7.73
N LEU A 38 -8.62 8.39 6.88
CA LEU A 38 -8.60 7.43 5.76
C LEU A 38 -7.44 7.71 4.80
N GLY A 39 -7.15 8.99 4.54
CA GLY A 39 -6.01 9.43 3.75
C GLY A 39 -4.68 8.99 4.36
N GLU A 40 -4.48 9.22 5.66
CA GLU A 40 -3.28 8.81 6.39
C GLU A 40 -3.09 7.29 6.35
N MET A 41 -4.14 6.51 6.64
CA MET A 41 -4.06 5.04 6.61
C MET A 41 -3.75 4.51 5.20
N THR A 42 -4.32 5.12 4.17
CA THR A 42 -4.08 4.73 2.77
C THR A 42 -2.65 5.08 2.35
N GLN A 43 -2.12 6.23 2.77
CA GLN A 43 -0.74 6.63 2.52
C GLN A 43 0.24 5.68 3.20
N GLU A 44 0.00 5.31 4.47
CA GLU A 44 0.85 4.36 5.19
C GLU A 44 0.88 2.98 4.50
N LEU A 45 -0.28 2.50 4.04
CA LEU A 45 -0.38 1.25 3.29
C LEU A 45 0.36 1.34 1.94
N GLY A 46 0.22 2.45 1.21
CA GLY A 46 0.96 2.68 -0.04
C GLY A 46 2.47 2.63 0.17
N GLN A 47 2.99 3.28 1.21
CA GLN A 47 4.41 3.24 1.53
C GLN A 47 4.91 1.82 1.89
N LYS A 48 4.07 1.00 2.53
CA LYS A 48 4.39 -0.40 2.79
C LYS A 48 4.48 -1.17 1.47
N LEU A 49 3.46 -1.07 0.61
CA LEU A 49 3.44 -1.72 -0.70
C LEU A 49 4.65 -1.33 -1.56
N ASP A 50 5.01 -0.04 -1.62
CA ASP A 50 6.19 0.44 -2.35
C ASP A 50 7.50 -0.18 -1.84
N LYS A 51 7.62 -0.38 -0.51
CA LYS A 51 8.79 -1.04 0.08
C LYS A 51 8.82 -2.52 -0.29
N HIS A 52 7.67 -3.18 -0.37
CA HIS A 52 7.55 -4.57 -0.79
C HIS A 52 7.95 -4.75 -2.26
N GLU A 53 7.56 -3.82 -3.14
CA GLU A 53 8.03 -3.80 -4.53
C GLU A 53 9.55 -3.59 -4.63
N LYS A 54 10.09 -2.60 -3.91
CA LYS A 54 11.53 -2.30 -3.89
C LYS A 54 12.38 -3.42 -3.29
N LYS A 55 11.82 -4.21 -2.36
CA LYS A 55 12.49 -5.35 -1.70
C LYS A 55 12.49 -6.63 -2.55
N CYS A 56 11.80 -6.62 -3.69
CA CYS A 56 12.11 -7.51 -4.82
C CYS A 56 13.09 -6.78 -5.75
N PRO A 57 14.41 -6.70 -5.45
CA PRO A 57 15.33 -6.50 -6.54
C PRO A 57 15.15 -7.73 -7.43
N LEU A 58 15.05 -7.48 -8.73
CA LEU A 58 15.14 -8.47 -9.79
C LEU A 58 16.46 -9.25 -9.64
N ILE A 59 16.52 -10.20 -8.71
CA ILE A 59 17.56 -11.23 -8.65
C ILE A 59 17.15 -12.27 -9.68
N GLY A 60 17.50 -11.98 -10.92
CA GLY A 60 17.16 -12.78 -12.09
C GLY A 60 17.86 -12.25 -13.32
N GLY A 61 19.18 -12.29 -13.33
CA GLY A 61 19.99 -11.79 -14.45
C GLY A 61 21.48 -11.97 -14.24
N ILE A 62 21.89 -13.23 -14.07
CA ILE A 62 23.20 -13.81 -14.42
C ILE A 62 24.27 -12.86 -14.98
N SER A 63 25.40 -12.86 -14.27
CA SER A 63 26.75 -12.54 -14.71
C SER A 63 26.98 -12.76 -16.21
N GLY A 64 27.38 -11.70 -16.91
CA GLY A 64 27.74 -11.71 -18.32
C GLY A 64 28.68 -10.57 -18.65
N SER A 65 29.77 -10.42 -17.88
CA SER A 65 30.90 -9.58 -18.26
C SER A 65 31.62 -10.25 -19.45
N GLY A 66 31.12 -10.01 -20.66
CA GLY A 66 31.75 -10.38 -21.92
C GLY A 66 32.57 -9.22 -22.45
N CYS A 67 33.88 -9.43 -22.49
CA CYS A 67 34.95 -8.54 -22.92
C CYS A 67 34.76 -8.00 -24.35
N GLY A 68 35.36 -6.83 -24.62
CA GLY A 68 35.26 -6.12 -25.89
C GLY A 68 35.73 -6.90 -27.12
N PHE A 69 35.14 -6.57 -28.26
CA PHE A 69 35.63 -6.98 -29.57
C PHE A 69 36.71 -6.00 -30.02
N GLN A 70 37.90 -6.55 -30.24
CA GLN A 70 39.01 -5.96 -30.97
C GLN A 70 38.88 -6.26 -32.46
#